data_AF-A0A673IXP2-F1
#
_entry.id   AF-A0A673IXP2-F1
#
_cell.length_a   1.000
_cell.length_b   1.000
_cell.length_c   1.000
_cell.angle_alpha   90.00
_cell.angle_beta   90.00
_cell.angle_gamma   90.00
#
_symmetry.space_group_name_H-M   'P 1'
#
loop_
_entity.id
_entity.type
_entity.pdbx_description
1 polymer ?
#
loop_
_entity_poly.entity_id
_entity_poly.type
_entity_poly.pdbx_seq_one_letter_code
_entity_poly.pdbx_strand_id
1 'polypeptide(L)'
;MLSVWLVLVSCMDFLLYSSAEEGLEFPSFDGKDRVLNVNERNYKKALKKYDMMCLLFHEPLPSDKELQQQFHMREMVLEVRNYCLTHSILTESCDLCPLGLEEEGSIYVFKDERVIEFDGELSADTLVEFLLDLLEDPVELISNPMEQRAFERMDEDIRLIGYFKGENSEHYKAFQVTAEKFQPYVKFFATFDKGVAKQLTLKMNEIDFYEPFMDEPVTIPDKPNTEEEIVDFVNQHRRPTLRKLRAEDMFETWEDDMDGIHIVAFAEEEDPGFQFFTTENKLN
;
A
#
# COMPACT_ATOMS: atom_id res chain seq x y z
N MET A 1 0.88 30.91 64.62
CA MET A 1 2.16 31.00 63.90
C MET A 1 2.73 29.63 63.56
N LEU A 2 2.91 28.70 64.52
CA LEU A 2 3.44 27.35 64.23
C LEU A 2 2.56 26.46 63.33
N SER A 3 1.23 26.55 63.44
CA SER A 3 0.31 25.70 62.66
C SER A 3 0.31 26.03 61.16
N VAL A 4 0.53 27.30 60.81
CA VAL A 4 0.58 27.77 59.41
C VAL A 4 1.85 27.26 58.72
N TRP A 5 2.95 27.16 59.47
CA TRP A 5 4.21 26.62 58.97
C TRP A 5 4.15 25.11 58.73
N LEU A 6 3.45 24.35 59.58
CA LEU A 6 3.25 22.91 59.36
C LEU A 6 2.39 22.60 58.14
N VAL A 7 1.36 23.42 57.87
CA VAL A 7 0.54 23.30 56.66
C VAL A 7 1.35 23.66 55.40
N LEU A 8 2.18 24.71 55.46
CA LEU A 8 3.05 25.08 54.35
C LEU A 8 4.10 24.02 54.03
N VAL A 9 4.72 23.41 55.05
CA VAL A 9 5.70 22.33 54.85
C VAL A 9 5.01 21.09 54.25
N SER A 10 3.82 20.73 54.75
CA SER A 10 3.03 19.63 54.17
C SER A 10 2.60 19.90 52.72
N CYS A 11 2.28 21.14 52.35
CA CYS A 11 1.94 21.48 50.97
C CYS A 11 3.16 21.47 50.04
N MET A 12 4.35 21.83 50.54
CA MET A 12 5.60 21.77 49.77
C MET A 12 6.04 20.33 49.51
N ASP A 13 5.83 19.42 50.47
CA ASP A 13 6.10 17.99 50.30
C ASP A 13 5.15 17.34 49.27
N PHE A 14 3.89 17.78 49.19
CA PHE A 14 2.95 17.34 48.14
C PHE A 14 3.29 17.87 46.75
N LEU A 15 3.86 19.07 46.64
CA LEU A 15 4.31 19.65 45.35
C LEU A 15 5.59 18.99 44.84
N LEU A 16 6.44 18.47 45.72
CA LEU A 16 7.67 17.74 45.35
C LEU A 16 7.39 16.29 44.89
N TYR A 17 6.24 15.71 45.25
CA TYR A 17 5.83 14.38 44.81
C TYR A 17 5.00 14.39 43.52
N SER A 18 4.63 15.55 42.97
CA SER A 18 4.03 15.64 41.63
C SER A 18 5.12 15.82 40.57
N SER A 19 6.00 14.83 40.42
CA SER A 19 6.64 14.65 39.12
C SER A 19 5.53 14.22 38.17
N ALA A 20 5.10 15.10 37.28
CA ALA A 20 4.36 14.67 36.11
C ALA A 20 5.27 13.66 35.39
N GLU A 21 4.78 12.44 35.16
CA GLU A 21 5.47 11.49 34.28
C GLU A 21 5.73 12.21 32.96
N GLU A 22 6.97 12.14 32.45
CA GLU A 22 7.31 12.65 31.13
C GLU A 22 6.33 12.00 30.13
N GLY A 23 5.54 12.83 29.47
CA GLY A 23 4.57 12.37 28.49
C GLY A 23 5.27 11.61 27.35
N LEU A 24 4.49 10.86 26.57
CA LEU A 24 5.02 10.17 25.39
C LEU A 24 5.75 11.16 24.48
N GLU A 25 7.07 11.01 24.36
CA GLU A 25 7.86 11.75 23.39
C GLU A 25 7.62 11.13 22.00
N PHE A 26 7.18 11.96 21.06
CA PHE A 26 7.07 11.54 19.67
C PHE A 26 8.48 11.22 19.14
N PRO A 27 8.69 10.05 18.51
CA PRO A 27 9.94 9.74 17.86
C PRO A 27 10.28 10.83 16.83
N SER A 28 11.48 11.40 16.93
CA SER A 28 12.01 12.34 15.94
C SER A 28 13.10 11.66 15.11
N PHE A 29 13.29 12.14 13.89
CA PHE A 29 14.42 11.75 13.05
C PHE A 29 15.74 11.91 13.83
N ASP A 30 16.50 10.81 13.96
CA ASP A 30 17.69 10.75 14.82
C ASP A 30 18.99 11.14 14.11
N GLY A 31 18.90 11.58 12.85
CA GLY A 31 20.05 12.08 12.08
C GLY A 31 21.05 11.01 11.64
N LYS A 32 20.75 9.72 11.82
CA LYS A 32 21.63 8.64 11.34
C LYS A 32 21.31 8.31 9.89
N ASP A 33 22.32 8.41 9.04
CA ASP A 33 22.29 7.90 7.68
C ASP A 33 22.15 6.37 7.70
N ARG A 34 21.08 5.89 7.07
CA ARG A 34 20.78 4.47 6.91
C ARG A 34 20.62 4.08 5.45
N VAL A 35 20.78 5.03 4.55
CA VAL A 35 20.53 4.81 3.14
C VAL A 35 21.79 4.27 2.50
N LEU A 36 21.67 3.12 1.84
CA LEU A 36 22.84 2.52 1.20
C LEU A 36 22.96 3.03 -0.21
N ASN A 37 24.17 3.41 -0.63
CA ASN A 37 24.48 3.62 -2.04
C ASN A 37 24.71 2.26 -2.72
N VAL A 38 23.84 1.90 -3.66
CA VAL A 38 23.92 0.64 -4.42
C VAL A 38 24.40 0.85 -5.85
N ASN A 39 25.34 0.00 -6.25
CA ASN A 39 26.01 -0.02 -7.55
C ASN A 39 26.24 -1.47 -8.01
N GLU A 40 26.80 -1.66 -9.20
CA GLU A 40 27.09 -2.98 -9.79
C GLU A 40 27.86 -3.94 -8.87
N ARG A 41 28.68 -3.42 -7.96
CA ARG A 41 29.56 -4.23 -7.11
C ARG A 41 28.84 -4.77 -5.88
N ASN A 42 27.82 -4.07 -5.38
CA ASN A 42 27.16 -4.41 -4.11
C ASN A 42 25.68 -4.80 -4.25
N TYR A 43 25.00 -4.51 -5.37
CA TYR A 43 23.54 -4.74 -5.51
C TYR A 43 23.14 -6.19 -5.22
N LYS A 44 23.87 -7.18 -5.76
CA LYS A 44 23.57 -8.61 -5.52
C LYS A 44 23.66 -8.99 -4.04
N LYS A 45 24.54 -8.33 -3.29
CA LYS A 45 24.68 -8.57 -1.85
C LYS A 45 23.58 -7.85 -1.08
N ALA A 46 23.17 -6.66 -1.53
CA ALA A 46 22.07 -5.91 -0.94
C ALA A 46 20.74 -6.66 -1.12
N LEU A 47 20.40 -7.08 -2.35
CA LEU A 47 19.19 -7.85 -2.65
C LEU A 47 19.10 -9.16 -1.88
N LYS A 48 20.23 -9.82 -1.58
CA LYS A 48 20.26 -11.05 -0.78
C LYS A 48 20.18 -10.82 0.73
N LYS A 49 20.41 -9.59 1.19
CA LYS A 49 20.47 -9.27 2.63
C LYS A 49 19.08 -8.95 3.18
N TYR A 50 18.20 -8.40 2.34
CA TYR A 50 16.89 -7.89 2.75
C TYR A 50 15.80 -8.64 1.98
N ASP A 51 14.74 -9.04 2.69
CA ASP A 51 13.60 -9.73 2.09
C ASP A 51 12.77 -8.79 1.20
N MET A 52 12.75 -7.50 1.54
CA MET A 52 12.19 -6.43 0.74
C MET A 52 13.14 -5.22 0.76
N MET A 53 13.34 -4.63 -0.41
CA MET A 53 14.33 -3.58 -0.66
C MET A 53 13.75 -2.51 -1.58
N CYS A 54 13.78 -1.26 -1.13
CA CYS A 54 13.26 -0.11 -1.87
C CYS A 54 14.44 0.67 -2.49
N LEU A 55 14.40 0.89 -3.79
CA LEU A 55 15.41 1.56 -4.61
C LEU A 55 14.84 2.84 -5.21
N LEU A 56 15.45 3.99 -4.94
CA LEU A 56 15.21 5.19 -5.73
C LEU A 56 16.17 5.21 -6.92
N PHE A 57 15.64 5.11 -8.14
CA PHE A 57 16.43 5.17 -9.36
C PHE A 57 16.60 6.64 -9.79
N HIS A 58 17.83 7.11 -9.95
CA HIS A 58 18.09 8.49 -10.35
C HIS A 58 19.42 8.62 -11.11
N GLU A 59 19.54 9.65 -11.95
CA GLU A 59 20.82 10.00 -12.56
C GLU A 59 21.80 10.62 -11.55
N PRO A 60 23.11 10.61 -11.85
CA PRO A 60 24.12 11.27 -11.03
C PRO A 60 23.75 12.73 -10.75
N LEU A 61 23.87 13.14 -9.48
CA LEU A 61 23.41 14.46 -9.06
C LEU A 61 24.10 15.58 -9.84
N PRO A 62 23.33 16.54 -10.37
CA PRO A 62 23.91 17.71 -11.02
C PRO A 62 24.64 18.59 -10.00
N SER A 63 25.52 19.47 -10.51
CA SER A 63 26.29 20.41 -9.68
C SER A 63 25.41 21.52 -9.06
N ASP A 64 24.14 21.57 -9.44
CA ASP A 64 23.18 22.57 -9.02
C ASP A 64 22.78 22.36 -7.55
N LYS A 65 22.85 23.43 -6.76
CA LYS A 65 22.55 23.38 -5.32
C LYS A 65 21.07 23.13 -5.03
N GLU A 66 20.17 23.64 -5.87
CA GLU A 66 18.72 23.48 -5.67
C GLU A 66 18.31 22.03 -5.90
N LEU A 67 18.84 21.40 -6.96
CA LEU A 67 18.58 19.99 -7.26
C LEU A 67 19.21 19.06 -6.21
N GLN A 68 20.39 19.39 -5.67
CA GLN A 68 20.97 18.66 -4.54
C GLN A 68 20.12 18.78 -3.27
N GLN A 69 19.55 19.96 -3.00
CA GLN A 69 18.67 20.15 -1.85
C GLN A 69 17.35 19.40 -2.02
N GLN A 70 16.77 19.41 -3.22
CA GLN A 70 15.59 18.61 -3.54
C GLN A 70 15.86 17.12 -3.35
N PHE A 71 16.98 16.64 -3.85
CA PHE A 71 17.39 15.24 -3.66
C PHE A 71 17.55 14.90 -2.18
N HIS A 72 18.21 15.76 -1.40
CA HIS A 72 18.36 15.54 0.04
C HIS A 72 17.02 15.43 0.78
N MET A 73 15.99 16.19 0.36
CA MET A 73 14.63 16.02 0.91
C MET A 73 14.04 14.65 0.58
N ARG A 74 14.29 14.12 -0.64
CA ARG A 74 13.87 12.77 -1.04
C ARG A 74 14.60 11.69 -0.24
N GLU A 75 15.90 11.85 0.01
CA GLU A 75 16.66 10.95 0.89
C GLU A 75 16.07 10.91 2.29
N MET A 76 15.75 12.08 2.88
CA MET A 76 15.14 12.14 4.22
C MET A 76 13.81 11.39 4.29
N VAL A 77 12.96 11.48 3.26
CA VAL A 77 11.69 10.72 3.17
C VAL A 77 11.97 9.22 3.24
N LEU A 78 12.99 8.75 2.52
CA LEU A 78 13.44 7.35 2.54
C LEU A 78 14.05 6.95 3.89
N GLU A 79 14.69 7.87 4.60
CA GLU A 79 15.31 7.62 5.91
C GLU A 79 14.31 7.48 7.05
N VAL A 80 13.29 8.34 7.08
CA VAL A 80 12.27 8.39 8.15
C VAL A 80 11.55 7.04 8.31
N ARG A 81 11.44 6.29 7.22
CA ARG A 81 10.86 4.94 7.17
C ARG A 81 11.57 3.89 8.03
N ASN A 82 12.86 4.05 8.29
CA ASN A 82 13.73 2.94 8.74
C ASN A 82 13.56 2.57 10.23
N TYR A 83 12.53 3.10 10.91
CA TYR A 83 12.12 2.66 12.24
C TYR A 83 11.15 1.48 12.23
N CYS A 84 10.44 1.23 11.12
CA CYS A 84 9.41 0.19 11.10
C CYS A 84 9.86 -1.11 10.42
N LEU A 85 10.30 -1.15 9.15
CA LEU A 85 10.22 -2.44 8.43
C LEU A 85 11.35 -2.81 7.45
N THR A 86 11.98 -1.89 6.72
CA THR A 86 12.97 -2.24 5.69
C THR A 86 13.94 -1.09 5.38
N HIS A 87 15.17 -1.42 4.98
CA HIS A 87 16.18 -0.41 4.64
C HIS A 87 15.93 0.09 3.20
N SER A 88 15.68 1.39 3.07
CA SER A 88 15.71 2.10 1.80
C SER A 88 17.16 2.25 1.31
N ILE A 89 17.33 2.19 0.00
CA ILE A 89 18.64 2.17 -0.65
C ILE A 89 18.57 3.14 -1.83
N LEU A 90 19.53 4.05 -1.91
CA LEU A 90 19.69 4.96 -3.04
C LEU A 90 20.59 4.26 -4.05
N THR A 91 20.13 4.19 -5.29
CA THR A 91 20.94 3.64 -6.38
C THR A 91 21.40 4.80 -7.25
N GLU A 92 22.66 5.17 -7.08
CA GLU A 92 23.36 6.05 -8.01
C GLU A 92 23.78 5.20 -9.23
N SER A 93 23.08 5.38 -10.35
CA SER A 93 23.49 5.07 -11.73
C SER A 93 22.67 4.07 -12.54
N CYS A 94 22.64 4.33 -13.85
CA CYS A 94 22.16 3.53 -14.98
C CYS A 94 22.81 2.12 -15.09
N ASP A 95 23.77 1.80 -14.23
CA ASP A 95 24.47 0.51 -14.28
C ASP A 95 23.60 -0.66 -13.78
N LEU A 96 22.43 -0.35 -13.19
CA LEU A 96 21.44 -1.31 -12.71
C LEU A 96 20.20 -1.42 -13.61
N CYS A 97 20.18 -0.77 -14.79
CA CYS A 97 19.14 -0.97 -15.80
C CYS A 97 18.85 -2.43 -16.16
N PRO A 98 19.81 -3.39 -16.08
CA PRO A 98 19.48 -4.82 -16.23
C PRO A 98 18.51 -5.39 -15.19
N LEU A 99 18.18 -4.65 -14.12
CA LEU A 99 17.18 -5.00 -13.12
C LEU A 99 15.74 -4.57 -13.50
N GLY A 100 15.54 -4.00 -14.69
CA GLY A 100 14.22 -3.51 -15.13
C GLY A 100 13.85 -2.14 -14.57
N LEU A 101 14.85 -1.31 -14.28
CA LEU A 101 14.64 0.10 -13.90
C LEU A 101 14.55 0.93 -15.18
N GLU A 102 13.35 1.43 -15.47
CA GLU A 102 13.07 2.12 -16.75
C GLU A 102 12.92 3.64 -16.55
N GLU A 103 12.30 4.08 -15.45
CA GLU A 103 11.90 5.46 -15.24
C GLU A 103 12.77 6.18 -14.20
N GLU A 104 13.46 7.22 -14.64
CA GLU A 104 14.29 8.05 -13.78
C GLU A 104 13.45 8.84 -12.78
N GLY A 105 13.81 8.76 -11.50
CA GLY A 105 13.12 9.43 -10.41
C GLY A 105 12.12 8.53 -9.70
N SER A 106 11.80 7.36 -10.28
CA SER A 106 10.84 6.40 -9.74
C SER A 106 11.45 5.52 -8.66
N ILE A 107 10.57 5.01 -7.79
CA ILE A 107 10.94 4.09 -6.71
C ILE A 107 10.58 2.67 -7.14
N TYR A 108 11.54 1.76 -7.03
CA TYR A 108 11.35 0.35 -7.30
C TYR A 108 11.48 -0.47 -6.04
N VAL A 109 10.48 -1.30 -5.76
CA VAL A 109 10.46 -2.22 -4.63
C VAL A 109 10.75 -3.62 -5.10
N PHE A 110 11.85 -4.17 -4.61
CA PHE A 110 12.25 -5.55 -4.78
C PHE A 110 11.69 -6.34 -3.61
N LYS A 111 10.84 -7.32 -3.89
CA LYS A 111 10.33 -8.27 -2.90
C LYS A 111 10.39 -9.65 -3.52
N ASP A 112 11.11 -10.57 -2.88
CA ASP A 112 11.37 -11.91 -3.42
C ASP A 112 12.07 -11.87 -4.80
N GLU A 113 11.38 -12.29 -5.86
CA GLU A 113 11.83 -12.24 -7.26
C GLU A 113 11.08 -11.18 -8.10
N ARG A 114 10.25 -10.35 -7.45
CA ARG A 114 9.41 -9.33 -8.09
C ARG A 114 10.05 -7.95 -7.98
N VAL A 115 9.79 -7.15 -9.00
CA VAL A 115 10.09 -5.71 -9.04
C VAL A 115 8.76 -4.99 -9.21
N ILE A 116 8.47 -4.10 -8.28
CA ILE A 116 7.22 -3.34 -8.23
C ILE A 116 7.59 -1.86 -8.34
N GLU A 117 7.04 -1.19 -9.34
CA GLU A 117 7.19 0.25 -9.50
C GLU A 117 6.18 0.97 -8.59
N PHE A 118 6.70 1.90 -7.79
CA PHE A 118 5.89 2.80 -6.97
C PHE A 118 5.71 4.10 -7.74
N ASP A 119 4.49 4.33 -8.20
CA ASP A 119 4.10 5.46 -9.02
C ASP A 119 3.09 6.37 -8.28
N GLY A 120 3.47 6.69 -7.04
CA GLY A 120 2.68 7.47 -6.10
C GLY A 120 3.43 8.68 -5.54
N GLU A 121 2.78 9.39 -4.63
CA GLU A 121 3.32 10.55 -3.95
C GLU A 121 4.59 10.18 -3.16
N LEU A 122 5.67 10.96 -3.40
CA LEU A 122 6.91 10.82 -2.66
C LEU A 122 6.82 11.44 -1.26
N SER A 123 6.07 10.77 -0.37
CA SER A 123 5.90 11.13 1.03
C SER A 123 6.31 9.95 1.93
N ALA A 124 6.75 10.23 3.16
CA ALA A 124 7.16 9.17 4.07
C ALA A 124 5.97 8.31 4.49
N ASP A 125 4.83 8.94 4.75
CA ASP A 125 3.61 8.29 5.22
C ASP A 125 3.05 7.36 4.13
N THR A 126 2.81 7.89 2.93
CA THR A 126 2.32 7.13 1.77
C THR A 126 3.24 5.96 1.45
N LEU A 127 4.55 6.22 1.41
CA LEU A 127 5.50 5.18 1.06
C LEU A 127 5.51 4.09 2.14
N VAL A 128 5.48 4.44 3.43
CA VAL A 128 5.42 3.50 4.56
C VAL A 128 4.17 2.63 4.49
N GLU A 129 3.01 3.21 4.25
CA GLU A 129 1.75 2.49 4.02
C GLU A 129 1.88 1.51 2.85
N PHE A 130 2.38 1.97 1.70
CA PHE A 130 2.60 1.12 0.53
C PHE A 130 3.48 -0.10 0.81
N LEU A 131 4.58 0.04 1.58
CA LEU A 131 5.39 -1.13 1.92
C LEU A 131 4.77 -2.01 3.02
N LEU A 132 3.99 -1.44 3.93
CA LEU A 132 3.22 -2.21 4.90
C LEU A 132 2.27 -3.16 4.16
N ASP A 133 1.50 -2.62 3.21
CA ASP A 133 0.61 -3.39 2.35
C ASP A 133 1.37 -4.46 1.53
N LEU A 134 2.57 -4.13 1.03
CA LEU A 134 3.42 -5.11 0.36
C LEU A 134 3.99 -6.17 1.31
N LEU A 135 4.04 -5.96 2.62
CA LEU A 135 4.49 -6.98 3.57
C LEU A 135 3.37 -7.94 3.98
N GLU A 136 2.12 -7.53 3.80
CA GLU A 136 0.97 -8.38 4.01
C GLU A 136 0.89 -9.53 3.00
N ASP A 137 0.11 -10.55 3.38
CA ASP A 137 -0.13 -11.70 2.53
C ASP A 137 -0.88 -11.26 1.25
N PRO A 138 -0.55 -11.85 0.08
CA PRO A 138 -1.20 -11.48 -1.18
C PRO A 138 -2.68 -11.81 -1.23
N VAL A 139 -3.14 -12.76 -0.41
CA VAL A 139 -4.55 -13.16 -0.34
C VAL A 139 -5.02 -13.15 1.11
N GLU A 140 -6.02 -12.33 1.39
CA GLU A 140 -6.67 -12.29 2.70
C GLU A 140 -7.78 -13.35 2.81
N LEU A 141 -7.79 -14.12 3.91
CA LEU A 141 -8.78 -15.17 4.12
C LEU A 141 -10.01 -14.66 4.87
N ILE A 142 -11.19 -14.81 4.26
CA ILE A 142 -12.47 -14.50 4.88
C ILE A 142 -13.08 -15.80 5.42
N SER A 143 -13.12 -15.90 6.74
CA SER A 143 -13.58 -17.05 7.51
C SER A 143 -14.84 -16.78 8.32
N ASN A 144 -15.17 -15.51 8.56
CA ASN A 144 -16.28 -15.13 9.43
C ASN A 144 -17.09 -13.92 8.91
N PRO A 145 -18.32 -13.70 9.44
CA PRO A 145 -19.18 -12.61 8.99
C PRO A 145 -18.66 -11.20 9.29
N MET A 146 -17.71 -11.04 10.23
CA MET A 146 -17.13 -9.72 10.51
C MET A 146 -16.11 -9.34 9.44
N GLU A 147 -15.26 -10.28 9.04
CA GLU A 147 -14.35 -10.14 7.89
C GLU A 147 -15.13 -9.91 6.59
N GLN A 148 -16.22 -10.65 6.37
CA GLN A 148 -17.08 -10.42 5.21
C GLN A 148 -17.63 -8.98 5.16
N ARG A 149 -18.06 -8.43 6.31
CA ARG A 149 -18.50 -7.03 6.38
C ARG A 149 -17.37 -6.03 6.17
N ALA A 150 -16.14 -6.39 6.53
CA ALA A 150 -14.97 -5.54 6.25
C ALA A 150 -14.72 -5.50 4.74
N PHE A 151 -14.73 -6.67 4.08
CA PHE A 151 -14.64 -6.80 2.63
C PHE A 151 -15.71 -5.97 1.90
N GLU A 152 -16.98 -6.05 2.32
CA GLU A 152 -18.08 -5.28 1.70
C GLU A 152 -17.90 -3.75 1.81
N ARG A 153 -17.12 -3.26 2.79
CA ARG A 153 -16.90 -1.82 3.02
C ARG A 153 -15.75 -1.23 2.21
N MET A 154 -14.92 -2.03 1.57
CA MET A 154 -13.77 -1.56 0.79
C MET A 154 -14.19 -1.15 -0.63
N ASP A 155 -15.31 -0.43 -0.77
CA ASP A 155 -15.96 -0.20 -2.07
C ASP A 155 -15.21 0.79 -2.96
N GLU A 156 -14.13 1.39 -2.49
CA GLU A 156 -13.26 2.25 -3.30
C GLU A 156 -12.14 1.47 -4.02
N ASP A 157 -11.87 0.22 -3.62
CA ASP A 157 -10.77 -0.58 -4.12
C ASP A 157 -11.22 -1.63 -5.14
N ILE A 158 -10.35 -1.91 -6.12
CA ILE A 158 -10.53 -3.09 -6.98
C ILE A 158 -10.26 -4.32 -6.11
N ARG A 159 -11.25 -5.21 -6.02
CA ARG A 159 -11.15 -6.40 -5.17
C ARG A 159 -11.69 -7.65 -5.84
N LEU A 160 -11.01 -8.76 -5.64
CA LEU A 160 -11.43 -10.08 -6.11
C LEU A 160 -11.71 -10.98 -4.92
N ILE A 161 -12.73 -11.83 -5.02
CA ILE A 161 -12.94 -12.90 -4.04
C ILE A 161 -13.19 -14.25 -4.69
N GLY A 162 -12.44 -15.27 -4.27
CA GLY A 162 -12.63 -16.65 -4.71
C GLY A 162 -13.11 -17.59 -3.62
N TYR A 163 -14.00 -18.54 -3.96
CA TYR A 163 -14.35 -19.64 -3.06
C TYR A 163 -13.65 -20.94 -3.46
N PHE A 164 -12.76 -21.44 -2.61
CA PHE A 164 -11.96 -22.63 -2.89
C PHE A 164 -12.16 -23.72 -1.84
N LYS A 165 -11.68 -24.92 -2.16
CA LYS A 165 -11.77 -26.08 -1.26
C LYS A 165 -10.85 -25.95 -0.03
N GLY A 166 -9.78 -25.16 -0.12
CA GLY A 166 -8.74 -25.00 0.90
C GLY A 166 -7.39 -24.64 0.27
N GLU A 167 -6.41 -24.35 1.12
CA GLU A 167 -5.06 -23.88 0.72
C GLU A 167 -4.31 -24.84 -0.21
N ASN A 168 -4.59 -26.14 -0.11
CA ASN A 168 -3.96 -27.16 -0.96
C ASN A 168 -4.62 -27.32 -2.34
N SER A 169 -5.67 -26.54 -2.64
CA SER A 169 -6.30 -26.55 -3.96
C SER A 169 -5.38 -25.94 -5.01
N GLU A 170 -5.27 -26.61 -6.16
CA GLU A 170 -4.52 -26.07 -7.32
C GLU A 170 -5.06 -24.70 -7.77
N HIS A 171 -6.38 -24.52 -7.76
CA HIS A 171 -7.03 -23.27 -8.15
C HIS A 171 -6.74 -22.14 -7.16
N TYR A 172 -6.69 -22.44 -5.86
CA TYR A 172 -6.30 -21.44 -4.85
C TYR A 172 -4.84 -21.01 -5.03
N LYS A 173 -3.94 -21.94 -5.37
CA LYS A 173 -2.53 -21.61 -5.63
C LYS A 173 -2.37 -20.73 -6.87
N ALA A 174 -3.10 -21.02 -7.95
CA ALA A 174 -3.12 -20.15 -9.13
C ALA A 174 -3.65 -18.74 -8.79
N PHE A 175 -4.69 -18.66 -7.96
CA PHE A 175 -5.23 -17.39 -7.46
C PHE A 175 -4.21 -16.63 -6.60
N GLN A 176 -3.49 -17.32 -5.71
CA GLN A 176 -2.45 -16.74 -4.86
C GLN A 176 -1.26 -16.19 -5.66
N VAL A 177 -0.76 -16.95 -6.65
CA VAL A 177 0.31 -16.50 -7.55
C VAL A 177 -0.15 -15.29 -8.37
N THR A 178 -1.41 -15.26 -8.78
CA THR A 178 -1.97 -14.09 -9.47
C THR A 178 -2.02 -12.87 -8.57
N ALA A 179 -2.47 -13.03 -7.32
CA ALA A 179 -2.55 -11.95 -6.35
C ALA A 179 -1.18 -11.30 -6.09
N GLU A 180 -0.10 -12.09 -6.03
CA GLU A 180 1.26 -11.58 -5.92
C GLU A 180 1.64 -10.63 -7.07
N LYS A 181 1.07 -10.77 -8.27
CA LYS A 181 1.39 -9.88 -9.39
C LYS A 181 0.74 -8.51 -9.28
N PHE A 182 -0.35 -8.40 -8.52
CA PHE A 182 -1.14 -7.17 -8.42
C PHE A 182 -1.04 -6.49 -7.04
N GLN A 183 -0.27 -7.05 -6.11
CA GLN A 183 0.00 -6.39 -4.83
C GLN A 183 0.73 -5.05 -5.04
N PRO A 184 0.40 -4.00 -4.26
CA PRO A 184 -0.71 -3.92 -3.29
C PRO A 184 -1.99 -3.30 -3.87
N TYR A 185 -2.01 -2.95 -5.16
CA TYR A 185 -3.01 -2.12 -5.81
C TYR A 185 -4.37 -2.81 -6.02
N VAL A 186 -4.39 -4.14 -6.18
CA VAL A 186 -5.63 -4.92 -6.27
C VAL A 186 -5.70 -5.88 -5.09
N LYS A 187 -6.81 -5.85 -4.35
CA LYS A 187 -6.98 -6.64 -3.13
C LYS A 187 -7.58 -8.01 -3.46
N PHE A 188 -6.90 -9.09 -3.09
CA PHE A 188 -7.37 -10.45 -3.33
C PHE A 188 -7.84 -11.08 -2.03
N PHE A 189 -9.04 -11.64 -2.06
CA PHE A 189 -9.65 -12.34 -0.94
C PHE A 189 -9.98 -13.78 -1.33
N ALA A 190 -9.94 -14.68 -0.36
CA ALA A 190 -10.41 -16.03 -0.55
C ALA A 190 -11.23 -16.51 0.64
N THR A 191 -12.17 -17.39 0.39
CA THR A 191 -12.86 -18.12 1.46
C THR A 191 -12.80 -19.61 1.21
N PHE A 192 -12.72 -20.37 2.30
CA PHE A 192 -12.93 -21.82 2.30
C PHE A 192 -14.22 -22.20 3.03
N ASP A 193 -14.92 -21.21 3.58
CA ASP A 193 -16.13 -21.41 4.35
C ASP A 193 -17.36 -21.37 3.44
N LYS A 194 -18.13 -22.46 3.46
CA LYS A 194 -19.34 -22.60 2.64
C LYS A 194 -20.44 -21.61 3.03
N GLY A 195 -20.48 -21.17 4.28
CA GLY A 195 -21.41 -20.17 4.80
C GLY A 195 -21.11 -18.78 4.25
N VAL A 196 -19.85 -18.37 4.26
CA VAL A 196 -19.38 -17.12 3.63
C VAL A 196 -19.66 -17.14 2.13
N ALA A 197 -19.23 -18.20 1.43
CA ALA A 197 -19.46 -18.36 -0.01
C ALA A 197 -20.93 -18.26 -0.40
N LYS A 198 -21.83 -18.82 0.43
CA LYS A 198 -23.28 -18.74 0.18
C LYS A 198 -23.83 -17.31 0.31
N GLN A 199 -23.30 -16.50 1.23
CA GLN A 199 -23.74 -15.11 1.39
C GLN A 199 -23.28 -14.25 0.21
N LEU A 200 -22.07 -14.50 -0.28
CA LEU A 200 -21.50 -13.85 -1.47
C LEU A 200 -21.95 -14.49 -2.78
N THR A 201 -22.87 -15.47 -2.74
CA THR A 201 -23.40 -16.20 -3.90
C THR A 201 -22.39 -16.96 -4.77
N LEU A 202 -21.16 -17.15 -4.28
CA LEU A 202 -20.08 -17.89 -4.93
C LEU A 202 -20.32 -19.42 -4.90
N LYS A 203 -20.05 -20.10 -6.02
CA LYS A 203 -19.92 -21.57 -6.05
C LYS A 203 -18.44 -21.97 -6.03
N MET A 204 -18.17 -23.26 -5.85
CA MET A 204 -16.80 -23.78 -5.76
C MET A 204 -15.97 -23.39 -6.99
N ASN A 205 -14.75 -22.91 -6.74
CA ASN A 205 -13.77 -22.39 -7.71
C ASN A 205 -14.26 -21.19 -8.54
N GLU A 206 -15.30 -20.49 -8.08
CA GLU A 206 -15.76 -19.24 -8.69
C GLU A 206 -14.99 -18.07 -8.09
N ILE A 207 -14.68 -17.09 -8.95
CA ILE A 207 -13.99 -15.86 -8.60
C ILE A 207 -14.87 -14.72 -9.09
N ASP A 208 -15.22 -13.82 -8.17
CA ASP A 208 -15.95 -12.60 -8.44
C ASP A 208 -14.98 -11.41 -8.40
N PHE A 209 -15.08 -10.55 -9.40
CA PHE A 209 -14.37 -9.27 -9.49
C PHE A 209 -15.33 -8.14 -9.15
N TYR A 210 -14.95 -7.28 -8.21
CA TYR A 210 -15.70 -6.07 -7.86
C TYR A 210 -14.94 -4.86 -8.37
N GLU A 211 -15.59 -4.15 -9.29
CA GLU A 211 -15.15 -2.83 -9.72
C GLU A 211 -15.40 -1.81 -8.58
N PRO A 212 -14.49 -0.85 -8.37
CA PRO A 212 -14.69 0.27 -7.47
C PRO A 212 -16.05 0.93 -7.67
N PHE A 213 -16.68 1.23 -6.55
CA PHE A 213 -17.99 1.84 -6.43
C PHE A 213 -19.14 1.03 -7.06
N MET A 214 -18.94 -0.25 -7.42
CA MET A 214 -20.00 -1.12 -7.92
C MET A 214 -20.44 -2.14 -6.85
N ASP A 215 -21.76 -2.28 -6.69
CA ASP A 215 -22.35 -3.20 -5.71
C ASP A 215 -22.42 -4.65 -6.24
N GLU A 216 -22.63 -4.83 -7.55
CA GLU A 216 -22.70 -6.14 -8.18
C GLU A 216 -21.34 -6.56 -8.75
N PRO A 217 -20.85 -7.78 -8.45
CA PRO A 217 -19.62 -8.27 -9.04
C PRO A 217 -19.79 -8.77 -10.47
N VAL A 218 -18.68 -8.84 -11.19
CA VAL A 218 -18.55 -9.59 -12.43
C VAL A 218 -17.83 -10.89 -12.14
N THR A 219 -18.52 -12.02 -12.32
CA THR A 219 -17.90 -13.35 -12.20
C THR A 219 -16.98 -13.61 -13.39
N ILE A 220 -15.74 -14.03 -13.11
CA ILE A 220 -14.78 -14.42 -14.15
C ILE A 220 -15.32 -15.65 -14.91
N PRO A 221 -15.41 -15.61 -16.25
CA PRO A 221 -15.98 -16.70 -17.03
C PRO A 221 -15.14 -17.98 -16.98
N ASP A 222 -15.71 -19.09 -17.44
CA ASP A 222 -15.00 -20.34 -17.73
C ASP A 222 -14.23 -21.02 -16.56
N LYS A 223 -14.73 -20.86 -15.33
CA LYS A 223 -14.15 -21.53 -14.16
C LYS A 223 -14.04 -23.07 -14.29
N PRO A 224 -13.05 -23.73 -13.65
CA PRO A 224 -12.01 -23.15 -12.78
C PRO A 224 -10.93 -22.41 -13.56
N ASN A 225 -10.54 -21.23 -13.07
CA ASN A 225 -9.63 -20.35 -13.79
C ASN A 225 -8.15 -20.70 -13.60
N THR A 226 -7.37 -20.48 -14.65
CA THR A 226 -5.90 -20.50 -14.60
C THR A 226 -5.34 -19.14 -14.19
N GLU A 227 -4.04 -19.09 -13.85
CA GLU A 227 -3.34 -17.84 -13.53
C GLU A 227 -3.44 -16.82 -14.68
N GLU A 228 -3.19 -17.27 -15.92
CA GLU A 228 -3.24 -16.41 -17.11
C GLU A 228 -4.64 -15.83 -17.33
N GLU A 229 -5.69 -16.63 -17.16
CA GLU A 229 -7.07 -16.17 -17.31
C GLU A 229 -7.45 -15.10 -16.27
N ILE A 230 -7.00 -15.23 -15.02
CA ILE A 230 -7.26 -14.24 -13.98
C ILE A 230 -6.47 -12.96 -14.27
N VAL A 231 -5.19 -13.08 -14.65
CA VAL A 231 -4.35 -11.93 -15.02
C VAL A 231 -4.94 -11.16 -16.19
N ASP A 232 -5.33 -11.86 -17.26
CA ASP A 232 -5.93 -11.26 -18.45
C ASP A 232 -7.24 -10.56 -18.11
N PHE A 233 -8.08 -11.17 -17.27
CA PHE A 233 -9.33 -10.57 -16.85
C PHE A 233 -9.11 -9.29 -16.03
N VAL A 234 -8.23 -9.32 -15.03
CA VAL A 234 -7.92 -8.15 -14.19
C VAL A 234 -7.32 -7.02 -15.03
N ASN A 235 -6.40 -7.32 -15.95
CA ASN A 235 -5.81 -6.33 -16.84
C ASN A 235 -6.84 -5.70 -17.79
N GLN A 236 -7.79 -6.48 -18.30
CA GLN A 236 -8.89 -5.96 -19.14
C GLN A 236 -9.83 -5.02 -18.38
N HIS A 237 -9.99 -5.21 -17.08
CA HIS A 237 -10.88 -4.42 -16.21
C HIS A 237 -10.10 -3.49 -15.28
N ARG A 238 -8.82 -3.22 -15.57
CA ARG A 238 -7.93 -2.41 -14.71
C ARG A 238 -8.36 -0.94 -14.63
N ARG A 239 -9.03 -0.44 -15.67
CA ARG A 239 -9.56 0.93 -15.73
C ARG A 239 -11.04 0.93 -15.33
N PRO A 240 -11.38 1.23 -14.07
CA PRO A 240 -12.77 1.31 -13.64
C PRO A 240 -13.46 2.57 -14.16
N THR A 241 -14.79 2.55 -14.14
CA THR A 241 -15.67 3.66 -14.54
C THR A 241 -15.49 4.86 -13.63
N LEU A 242 -15.38 4.63 -12.32
CA LEU A 242 -15.07 5.62 -11.30
C LEU A 242 -13.89 5.12 -10.48
N ARG A 243 -12.84 5.93 -10.33
CA ARG A 243 -11.68 5.66 -9.47
C ARG A 243 -11.37 6.87 -8.60
N LYS A 244 -11.00 6.59 -7.36
CA LYS A 244 -10.46 7.59 -6.44
C LYS A 244 -8.99 7.81 -6.77
N LEU A 245 -8.55 9.06 -6.83
CA LEU A 245 -7.13 9.38 -6.93
C LEU A 245 -6.51 9.15 -5.54
N ARG A 246 -5.65 8.14 -5.39
CA ARG A 246 -5.01 7.80 -4.11
C ARG A 246 -3.55 8.22 -4.14
N ALA A 247 -2.97 8.50 -2.97
CA ALA A 247 -1.58 8.94 -2.90
C ALA A 247 -0.61 7.84 -3.38
N GLU A 248 -0.93 6.57 -3.23
CA GLU A 248 -0.07 5.44 -3.59
C GLU A 248 0.05 5.16 -5.09
N ASP A 249 -0.90 5.63 -5.91
CA ASP A 249 -0.99 5.35 -7.36
C ASP A 249 -1.39 6.60 -8.18
N MET A 250 -1.15 7.79 -7.63
CA MET A 250 -1.68 9.03 -8.20
C MET A 250 -1.14 9.33 -9.59
N PHE A 251 0.13 9.01 -9.84
CA PHE A 251 0.77 9.30 -11.12
C PHE A 251 0.30 8.30 -12.17
N GLU A 252 0.27 7.00 -11.85
CA GLU A 252 -0.29 5.97 -12.74
C GLU A 252 -1.73 6.31 -13.15
N THR A 253 -2.56 6.71 -12.20
CA THR A 253 -3.95 7.10 -12.44
C THR A 253 -4.06 8.33 -13.34
N TRP A 254 -3.15 9.29 -13.18
CA TRP A 254 -3.15 10.56 -13.91
C TRP A 254 -2.55 10.43 -15.31
N GLU A 255 -1.60 9.53 -15.51
CA GLU A 255 -1.01 9.24 -16.82
C GLU A 255 -1.91 8.35 -17.69
N ASP A 256 -2.78 7.56 -17.06
CA ASP A 256 -3.78 6.74 -17.73
C ASP A 256 -4.98 7.56 -18.25
N ASP A 257 -4.72 8.48 -19.18
CA ASP A 257 -5.73 9.35 -19.78
C ASP A 257 -6.61 8.65 -20.83
N MET A 258 -7.74 9.31 -21.16
CA MET A 258 -8.62 8.93 -22.25
C MET A 258 -8.51 9.95 -23.37
N ASP A 259 -7.69 9.67 -24.39
CA ASP A 259 -7.48 10.57 -25.54
C ASP A 259 -6.98 11.98 -25.13
N GLY A 260 -6.13 12.05 -24.13
CA GLY A 260 -5.51 13.25 -23.58
C GLY A 260 -6.38 14.01 -22.58
N ILE A 261 -7.50 13.43 -22.12
CA ILE A 261 -8.42 14.07 -21.17
C ILE A 261 -8.76 13.19 -19.96
N HIS A 262 -9.05 13.85 -18.83
CA HIS A 262 -9.63 13.26 -17.61
C HIS A 262 -10.93 13.97 -17.25
N ILE A 263 -11.93 13.20 -16.82
CA ILE A 263 -13.12 13.74 -16.16
C ILE A 263 -12.84 13.71 -14.66
N VAL A 264 -12.61 14.88 -14.06
CA VAL A 264 -12.25 15.01 -12.65
C VAL A 264 -13.42 15.55 -11.84
N ALA A 265 -13.80 14.82 -10.80
CA ALA A 265 -14.79 15.24 -9.82
C ALA A 265 -14.11 15.49 -8.47
N PHE A 266 -14.36 16.66 -7.87
CA PHE A 266 -13.91 16.98 -6.52
C PHE A 266 -15.08 16.84 -5.56
N ALA A 267 -14.95 15.96 -4.59
CA ALA A 267 -15.92 15.75 -3.52
C ALA A 267 -15.18 15.43 -2.22
N GLU A 268 -15.63 16.03 -1.12
CA GLU A 268 -15.12 15.73 0.23
C GLU A 268 -15.96 14.61 0.82
N GLU A 269 -15.34 13.52 1.25
CA GLU A 269 -16.02 12.30 1.71
C GLU A 269 -16.92 12.54 2.94
N GLU A 270 -16.53 13.51 3.77
CA GLU A 270 -17.28 13.95 4.95
C GLU A 270 -18.52 14.80 4.61
N ASP A 271 -18.58 15.35 3.39
CA ASP A 271 -19.75 16.09 2.91
C ASP A 271 -20.86 15.11 2.51
N PRO A 272 -22.10 15.28 3.00
CA PRO A 272 -23.28 14.53 2.51
C PRO A 272 -23.40 14.45 0.98
N GLY A 273 -22.85 15.40 0.23
CA GLY A 273 -22.80 15.39 -1.23
C GLY A 273 -21.99 14.24 -1.85
N PHE A 274 -20.99 13.69 -1.15
CA PHE A 274 -20.19 12.56 -1.64
C PHE A 274 -21.03 11.30 -1.81
N GLN A 275 -21.86 10.98 -0.81
CA GLN A 275 -22.76 9.82 -0.87
C GLN A 275 -23.75 9.93 -2.03
N PHE A 276 -24.21 11.14 -2.35
CA PHE A 276 -25.08 11.36 -3.51
C PHE A 276 -24.35 11.04 -4.82
N PHE A 277 -23.10 11.50 -4.97
CA PHE A 277 -22.29 11.26 -6.16
C PHE A 277 -21.93 9.78 -6.36
N THR A 278 -21.53 9.07 -5.30
CA THR A 278 -21.20 7.63 -5.41
C THR A 278 -22.43 6.77 -5.62
N THR A 279 -23.57 7.11 -4.99
CA THR A 279 -24.83 6.36 -5.16
C THR A 279 -25.46 6.54 -6.54
N GLU A 280 -25.37 7.72 -7.16
CA GLU A 280 -25.86 7.90 -8.54
C GLU A 280 -25.02 7.13 -9.56
N ASN A 281 -23.70 7.00 -9.33
CA ASN A 281 -22.81 6.25 -10.20
C ASN A 281 -22.93 4.72 -10.03
N LYS A 282 -23.44 4.24 -8.88
CA LYS A 282 -23.81 2.83 -8.65
C LYS A 282 -24.99 2.32 -9.51
N LEU A 283 -25.78 3.23 -10.09
CA LEU A 283 -27.07 2.92 -10.73
C LEU A 283 -27.03 2.82 -12.26
N ASN A 284 -25.88 3.01 -12.89
CA ASN A 284 -25.69 2.88 -14.34
C ASN A 284 -24.87 1.64 -14.70
#